data_AF-A0A7U9DMA2-F1
#
_entry.id   AF-A0A7U9DMA2-F1
#
_cell.length_a   1.000
_cell.length_b   1.000
_cell.length_c   1.000
_cell.angle_alpha   90.00
_cell.angle_beta   90.00
_cell.angle_gamma   90.00
#
_symmetry.space_group_name_H-M   'P 1'
#
loop_
_entity.id
_entity.type
_entity.pdbx_description
1 polymer ?
#
loop_
_entity_poly.entity_id
_entity_poly.type
_entity_poly.pdbx_seq_one_letter_code
_entity_poly.pdbx_strand_id
1 'polypeptide(L)'
;MPTIDRLLEIRRDPHSGELLARGGDPGAHSVLQRVGFVSVARLHETYHRVPTGLSDRDEERLATGAVARLRARGYHVDCDADFDTDARPAIYPTLGSSVAHLAERIREATTTDEVAEALTGLTAAHDGILAMVADVLTATADFYDGLDEPTDPYIARRLRHLTDEHLRTMRTDLVDTRNALADRHAPHPGRRACA
;
A
#
# COMPACT_ATOMS: atom_id res chain seq x y z
N MET A 1 -13.01 19.91 -17.38
CA MET A 1 -13.40 18.52 -17.73
C MET A 1 -12.67 17.62 -16.74
N PRO A 2 -13.36 16.86 -15.86
CA PRO A 2 -12.67 15.90 -15.01
C PRO A 2 -12.06 14.80 -15.90
N THR A 3 -10.81 14.45 -15.68
CA THR A 3 -10.15 13.31 -16.33
C THR A 3 -10.95 12.05 -15.99
N ILE A 4 -11.24 11.20 -16.97
CA ILE A 4 -12.06 9.97 -16.81
C ILE A 4 -11.54 9.10 -15.64
N ASP A 5 -10.24 9.15 -15.38
CA ASP A 5 -9.54 8.42 -14.31
C ASP A 5 -9.97 8.82 -12.88
N ARG A 6 -10.71 9.92 -12.70
CA ARG A 6 -11.20 10.38 -11.40
C ARG A 6 -12.67 10.09 -11.12
N LEU A 7 -13.33 9.34 -11.99
CA LEU A 7 -14.71 8.88 -11.79
C LEU A 7 -14.72 7.53 -11.09
N LEU A 8 -15.51 7.41 -10.02
CA LEU A 8 -15.79 6.15 -9.33
C LEU A 8 -17.29 5.95 -9.17
N GLU A 9 -17.71 4.70 -9.24
CA GLU A 9 -19.06 4.27 -8.92
C GLU A 9 -19.01 3.37 -7.68
N ILE A 10 -19.83 3.64 -6.66
CA ILE A 10 -19.96 2.82 -5.43
C ILE A 10 -21.43 2.50 -5.19
N ARG A 11 -21.87 1.30 -5.53
CA ARG A 11 -23.29 0.91 -5.50
C ARG A 11 -23.48 -0.54 -5.14
N ARG A 12 -24.69 -0.89 -4.69
CA ARG A 12 -25.10 -2.29 -4.54
C ARG A 12 -25.43 -2.88 -5.91
N ASP A 13 -24.82 -4.02 -6.21
CA ASP A 13 -25.10 -4.76 -7.44
C ASP A 13 -26.55 -5.30 -7.40
N PRO A 14 -27.40 -4.98 -8.39
CA PRO A 14 -28.79 -5.42 -8.37
C PRO A 14 -29.00 -6.93 -8.47
N HIS A 15 -28.00 -7.67 -8.97
CA HIS A 15 -28.11 -9.11 -9.21
C HIS A 15 -27.56 -9.92 -8.05
N SER A 16 -26.43 -9.52 -7.48
CA SER A 16 -25.79 -10.23 -6.36
C SER A 16 -26.08 -9.62 -4.99
N GLY A 17 -26.55 -8.37 -4.92
CA GLY A 17 -26.67 -7.61 -3.67
C GLY A 17 -25.34 -7.13 -3.10
N GLU A 18 -24.21 -7.49 -3.73
CA GLU A 18 -22.88 -7.13 -3.26
C GLU A 18 -22.62 -5.63 -3.41
N LEU A 19 -21.99 -5.02 -2.41
CA LEU A 19 -21.55 -3.64 -2.49
C LEU A 19 -20.21 -3.56 -3.23
N LEU A 20 -20.24 -2.93 -4.40
CA LEU A 20 -19.13 -2.86 -5.34
C LEU A 20 -18.68 -1.43 -5.58
N ALA A 21 -17.37 -1.26 -5.77
CA ALA A 21 -16.75 -0.02 -6.22
C ALA A 21 -15.97 -0.26 -7.53
N ARG A 22 -16.28 0.53 -8.56
CA ARG A 22 -15.71 0.41 -9.91
C ARG A 22 -15.10 1.74 -10.38
N GLY A 23 -14.16 1.64 -11.32
CA GLY A 23 -13.47 2.80 -11.88
C GLY A 23 -12.37 3.37 -10.98
N GLY A 24 -11.95 4.58 -11.30
CA GLY A 24 -10.85 5.27 -10.64
C GLY A 24 -9.46 4.81 -11.10
N ASP A 25 -8.44 5.48 -10.57
CA ASP A 25 -7.03 5.18 -10.80
C ASP A 25 -6.43 4.34 -9.64
N PRO A 26 -5.14 3.93 -9.72
CA PRO A 26 -4.48 3.21 -8.62
C PRO A 26 -4.49 3.94 -7.27
N GLY A 27 -4.56 5.27 -7.27
CA GLY A 27 -4.69 6.08 -6.06
C GLY A 27 -6.06 5.90 -5.41
N ALA A 28 -7.14 5.87 -6.21
CA ALA A 28 -8.48 5.57 -5.74
C ALA A 28 -8.60 4.13 -5.22
N HIS A 29 -8.03 3.15 -5.91
CA HIS A 29 -7.96 1.76 -5.43
C HIS A 29 -7.25 1.64 -4.08
N SER A 30 -6.17 2.38 -3.87
CA SER A 30 -5.46 2.42 -2.57
C SER A 30 -6.32 3.05 -1.45
N VAL A 31 -7.23 3.98 -1.78
CA VAL A 31 -8.19 4.53 -0.80
C VAL A 31 -9.22 3.47 -0.43
N LEU A 32 -9.79 2.76 -1.41
CA LEU A 32 -10.78 1.70 -1.20
C LEU A 32 -10.23 0.58 -0.31
N GLN A 33 -9.02 0.08 -0.61
CA GLN A 33 -8.36 -0.94 0.21
C GLN A 33 -8.15 -0.51 1.66
N ARG A 34 -7.73 0.75 1.90
CA ARG A 34 -7.57 1.29 3.26
C ARG A 34 -8.87 1.50 4.01
N VAL A 35 -9.98 1.67 3.28
CA VAL A 35 -11.31 1.70 3.92
C VAL A 35 -11.71 0.30 4.38
N GLY A 36 -11.26 -0.74 3.68
CA GLY A 36 -11.55 -2.14 3.98
C GLY A 36 -12.15 -2.91 2.80
N PHE A 37 -12.20 -2.32 1.61
CA PHE A 37 -12.65 -3.03 0.41
C PHE A 37 -11.59 -4.04 -0.05
N VAL A 38 -12.06 -5.15 -0.60
CA VAL A 38 -11.25 -6.22 -1.19
C VAL A 38 -11.17 -6.03 -2.70
N SER A 39 -9.96 -5.97 -3.23
CA SER A 39 -9.71 -5.86 -4.67
C SER A 39 -9.97 -7.19 -5.38
N VAL A 40 -10.67 -7.14 -6.50
CA VAL A 40 -10.93 -8.29 -7.39
C VAL A 40 -10.44 -7.94 -8.79
N ALA A 41 -9.37 -8.61 -9.22
CA ALA A 41 -8.81 -8.46 -10.56
C ALA A 41 -9.47 -9.46 -11.53
N ARG A 42 -10.07 -8.95 -12.60
CA ARG A 42 -10.57 -9.72 -13.75
C ARG A 42 -9.78 -9.34 -15.01
N LEU A 43 -9.90 -10.15 -16.05
CA LEU A 43 -9.12 -10.03 -17.30
C LEU A 43 -9.15 -8.63 -17.93
N HIS A 44 -10.22 -7.86 -17.73
CA HIS A 44 -10.42 -6.54 -18.35
C HIS A 44 -10.76 -5.42 -17.36
N GLU A 45 -10.84 -5.73 -16.06
CA GLU A 45 -11.20 -4.73 -15.06
C GLU A 45 -10.67 -5.11 -13.67
N THR A 46 -10.36 -4.10 -12.86
CA THR A 46 -10.20 -4.27 -11.42
C THR A 46 -11.35 -3.52 -10.74
N TYR A 47 -12.13 -4.25 -9.97
CA TYR A 47 -13.16 -3.67 -9.11
C TYR A 47 -12.89 -4.05 -7.66
N HIS A 48 -13.59 -3.38 -6.76
CA HIS A 48 -13.47 -3.60 -5.33
C HIS A 48 -14.82 -4.01 -4.77
N ARG A 49 -14.84 -4.96 -3.84
CA ARG A 49 -16.05 -5.38 -3.15
C ARG A 49 -15.89 -5.22 -1.65
N VAL A 50 -16.99 -5.05 -0.95
CA VAL A 50 -16.98 -5.14 0.51
C VAL A 50 -16.70 -6.60 0.96
N PRO A 51 -16.00 -6.83 2.08
CA PRO A 51 -15.80 -8.17 2.62
C PRO A 51 -17.13 -8.89 2.83
N THR A 52 -17.15 -10.20 2.59
CA THR A 52 -18.33 -11.05 2.81
C THR A 52 -18.56 -11.29 4.31
N GLY A 53 -19.82 -11.49 4.70
CA GLY A 53 -20.19 -11.81 6.09
C GLY A 53 -20.32 -10.60 7.01
N LEU A 54 -20.33 -9.38 6.46
CA LEU A 54 -20.62 -8.16 7.19
C LEU A 54 -22.13 -7.95 7.33
N SER A 55 -22.55 -7.21 8.36
CA SER A 55 -23.93 -6.74 8.48
C SER A 55 -24.19 -5.57 7.54
N ASP A 56 -25.43 -5.36 7.11
CA ASP A 56 -25.80 -4.24 6.22
C ASP A 56 -25.31 -2.88 6.75
N ARG A 57 -25.38 -2.66 8.06
CA ARG A 57 -24.88 -1.45 8.73
C ARG A 57 -23.36 -1.29 8.62
N ASP A 58 -22.62 -2.39 8.71
CA ASP A 58 -21.17 -2.36 8.56
C ASP A 58 -20.78 -2.10 7.11
N GLU A 59 -21.50 -2.69 6.15
CA GLU A 59 -21.32 -2.42 4.72
C GLU A 59 -21.60 -0.94 4.38
N GLU A 60 -22.72 -0.40 4.86
CA GLU A 60 -23.09 1.02 4.71
C GLU A 60 -22.03 1.95 5.30
N ARG A 61 -21.50 1.61 6.48
CA ARG A 61 -20.43 2.38 7.13
C ARG A 61 -19.16 2.39 6.29
N LEU A 62 -18.80 1.25 5.69
CA LEU A 62 -17.63 1.14 4.80
C LEU A 62 -17.84 1.95 3.51
N ALA A 63 -18.99 1.83 2.84
CA ALA A 63 -19.29 2.62 1.65
C ALA A 63 -19.28 4.12 1.92
N THR A 64 -19.97 4.57 2.97
CA THR A 64 -20.00 5.99 3.37
C THR A 64 -18.59 6.51 3.66
N GLY A 65 -17.78 5.72 4.38
CA GLY A 65 -16.38 6.03 4.66
C GLY A 65 -15.50 6.10 3.40
N ALA A 66 -15.77 5.26 2.40
CA ALA A 66 -15.08 5.29 1.10
C ALA A 66 -15.45 6.56 0.32
N VAL A 67 -16.74 6.87 0.19
CA VAL A 67 -17.25 8.08 -0.49
C VAL A 67 -16.61 9.32 0.12
N ALA A 68 -16.64 9.45 1.46
CA ALA A 68 -16.04 10.58 2.16
C ALA A 68 -14.54 10.76 1.86
N ARG A 69 -13.75 9.67 1.94
CA ARG A 69 -12.28 9.72 1.74
C ARG A 69 -11.87 9.90 0.29
N LEU A 70 -12.66 9.41 -0.67
CA LEU A 70 -12.45 9.63 -2.10
C LEU A 70 -12.77 11.07 -2.47
N ARG A 71 -13.92 11.59 -2.04
CA ARG A 71 -14.28 12.99 -2.30
C ARG A 71 -13.33 13.98 -1.61
N ALA A 72 -12.80 13.66 -0.42
CA ALA A 72 -11.74 14.45 0.22
C ALA A 72 -10.48 14.59 -0.65
N ARG A 73 -10.21 13.62 -1.52
CA ARG A 73 -9.10 13.63 -2.49
C ARG A 73 -9.49 14.21 -3.85
N GLY A 74 -10.70 14.74 -3.99
CA GLY A 74 -11.19 15.35 -5.22
C GLY A 74 -11.63 14.36 -6.30
N TYR A 75 -11.92 13.10 -5.93
CA TYR A 75 -12.58 12.15 -6.83
C TYR A 75 -14.06 12.49 -6.97
N HIS A 76 -14.61 12.27 -8.16
CA HIS A 76 -16.05 12.29 -8.38
C HIS A 76 -16.59 10.88 -8.12
N VAL A 77 -17.51 10.77 -7.18
CA VAL A 77 -18.07 9.48 -6.75
C VAL A 77 -19.57 9.50 -6.97
N ASP A 78 -20.02 8.69 -7.92
CA ASP A 78 -21.42 8.31 -8.10
C ASP A 78 -21.73 7.16 -7.13
N CYS A 79 -22.73 7.33 -6.27
CA CYS A 79 -23.05 6.35 -5.25
C CYS A 79 -24.55 6.27 -4.96
N ASP A 80 -25.00 5.16 -4.39
CA ASP A 80 -26.37 5.06 -3.90
C ASP A 80 -26.63 6.09 -2.80
N ALA A 81 -27.88 6.56 -2.70
CA ALA A 81 -28.29 7.63 -1.79
C ALA A 81 -27.96 7.31 -0.32
N ASP A 82 -28.00 6.04 0.06
CA ASP A 82 -27.72 5.56 1.41
C ASP A 82 -26.25 5.76 1.82
N PHE A 83 -25.34 5.96 0.85
CA PHE A 83 -23.91 6.17 1.08
C PHE A 83 -23.47 7.62 0.86
N ASP A 84 -24.38 8.46 0.35
CA ASP A 84 -24.04 9.81 -0.07
C ASP A 84 -23.70 10.70 1.13
N THR A 85 -22.52 11.31 1.09
CA THR A 85 -22.03 12.12 2.20
C THR A 85 -21.12 13.26 1.76
N ASP A 86 -21.30 14.41 2.41
CA ASP A 86 -20.46 15.60 2.26
C ASP A 86 -19.27 15.63 3.23
N ALA A 87 -19.09 14.60 4.06
CA ALA A 87 -17.93 14.50 4.93
C ALA A 87 -16.62 14.50 4.13
N ARG A 88 -15.64 15.30 4.57
CA ARG A 88 -14.29 15.38 3.98
C ARG A 88 -13.25 15.22 5.10
N PRO A 89 -12.92 13.97 5.50
CA PRO A 89 -11.95 13.74 6.57
C PRO A 89 -10.55 14.22 6.17
N ALA A 90 -9.74 14.57 7.18
CA ALA A 90 -8.36 14.98 6.99
C ALA A 90 -7.53 13.90 6.27
N ILE A 91 -6.63 14.34 5.40
CA ILE A 91 -5.73 13.48 4.64
C ILE A 91 -4.35 13.54 5.27
N TYR A 92 -3.87 12.40 5.74
CA TYR A 92 -2.52 12.25 6.28
C TYR A 92 -1.58 11.57 5.27
N PRO A 93 -0.27 11.90 5.29
CA PRO A 93 0.74 11.17 4.53
C PRO A 93 0.74 9.69 4.88
N THR A 94 1.08 8.85 3.90
CA THR A 94 1.08 7.40 4.08
C THR A 94 2.49 6.92 4.40
N LEU A 95 2.62 5.76 5.05
CA LEU A 95 3.94 5.12 5.21
C LEU A 95 4.63 4.91 3.85
N GLY A 96 3.87 4.54 2.82
CA GLY A 96 4.37 4.45 1.45
C GLY A 96 4.90 5.77 0.88
N SER A 97 4.38 6.92 1.33
CA SER A 97 4.90 8.24 0.96
C SER A 97 6.31 8.46 1.53
N SER A 98 6.58 7.97 2.74
CA SER A 98 7.92 8.01 3.33
C SER A 98 8.91 7.15 2.53
N VAL A 99 8.50 5.97 2.06
CA VAL A 99 9.33 5.13 1.18
C VAL A 99 9.56 5.80 -0.17
N ALA A 100 8.53 6.40 -0.76
CA ALA A 100 8.65 7.14 -2.03
C ALA A 100 9.64 8.31 -1.91
N HIS A 101 9.70 8.96 -0.75
CA HIS A 101 10.66 10.01 -0.47
C HIS A 101 12.12 9.50 -0.48
N LEU A 102 12.40 8.28 -0.01
CA LEU A 102 13.74 7.68 -0.14
C LEU A 102 14.14 7.53 -1.61
N ALA A 103 13.21 7.12 -2.47
CA ALA A 103 13.48 7.01 -3.90
C ALA A 103 13.74 8.38 -4.55
N GLU A 104 13.06 9.44 -4.09
CA GLU A 104 13.33 10.81 -4.55
C GLU A 104 14.72 11.27 -4.13
N ARG A 105 15.10 11.07 -2.87
CA ARG A 105 16.45 11.39 -2.39
C ARG A 105 17.54 10.72 -3.24
N ILE A 106 17.33 9.46 -3.65
CA ILE A 106 18.27 8.76 -4.54
C ILE A 106 18.29 9.35 -5.96
N ARG A 107 17.15 9.83 -6.48
CA ARG A 107 17.08 10.51 -7.78
C ARG A 107 17.76 11.87 -7.77
N GLU A 108 17.71 12.57 -6.64
CA GLU A 108 18.35 13.88 -6.46
C GLU A 108 19.82 13.78 -6.05
N ALA A 109 20.23 12.62 -5.50
CA ALA A 109 21.58 12.42 -4.98
C ALA A 109 22.67 12.74 -6.01
N THR A 110 23.64 13.53 -5.57
CA THR A 110 24.81 13.98 -6.30
C THR A 110 26.08 13.23 -5.89
N THR A 111 26.04 12.46 -4.78
CA THR A 111 27.18 11.67 -4.28
C THR A 111 26.76 10.25 -3.94
N THR A 112 27.73 9.32 -3.89
CA THR A 112 27.49 7.94 -3.45
C THR A 112 27.11 7.87 -1.97
N ASP A 113 27.60 8.80 -1.15
CA ASP A 113 27.30 8.89 0.28
C ASP A 113 25.82 9.22 0.52
N GLU A 114 25.25 10.15 -0.24
CA GLU A 114 23.82 10.49 -0.18
C GLU A 114 22.92 9.30 -0.53
N VAL A 115 23.32 8.49 -1.52
CA VAL A 115 22.60 7.26 -1.88
C VAL A 115 22.73 6.22 -0.77
N ALA A 116 23.94 6.02 -0.22
CA ALA A 116 24.16 5.08 0.87
C ALA A 116 23.38 5.46 2.14
N GLU A 117 23.26 6.76 2.43
CA GLU A 117 22.44 7.29 3.51
C GLU A 117 20.96 7.00 3.27
N ALA A 118 20.44 7.30 2.07
CA ALA A 118 19.05 7.01 1.73
C ALA A 118 18.71 5.51 1.81
N LEU A 119 19.62 4.63 1.34
CA LEU A 119 19.48 3.18 1.43
C LEU A 119 19.47 2.67 2.88
N THR A 120 20.07 3.40 3.82
CA THR A 120 20.06 3.02 5.24
C THR A 120 18.62 2.98 5.79
N GLY A 121 17.72 3.81 5.28
CA GLY A 121 16.29 3.75 5.65
C GLY A 121 15.60 2.43 5.25
N LEU A 122 16.11 1.73 4.22
CA LEU A 122 15.61 0.41 3.84
C LEU A 122 16.31 -0.71 4.61
N THR A 123 17.62 -0.56 4.85
CA THR A 123 18.50 -1.66 5.26
C THR A 123 18.93 -1.65 6.73
N ALA A 124 18.61 -0.61 7.51
CA ALA A 124 18.98 -0.55 8.92
C ALA A 124 18.49 -1.80 9.67
N ALA A 125 19.35 -2.36 10.51
CA ALA A 125 19.18 -3.71 11.04
C ALA A 125 17.93 -3.86 11.94
N HIS A 126 17.55 -2.77 12.63
CA HIS A 126 16.45 -2.77 13.59
C HIS A 126 15.25 -1.96 13.08
N ASP A 127 15.45 -0.72 12.67
CA ASP A 127 14.38 0.22 12.26
C ASP A 127 14.28 0.42 10.74
N GLY A 128 15.02 -0.35 9.96
CA GLY A 128 14.92 -0.34 8.50
C GLY A 128 13.59 -0.92 8.03
N ILE A 129 13.10 -0.41 6.89
CA ILE A 129 11.80 -0.85 6.33
C ILE A 129 11.75 -2.37 6.13
N LEU A 130 12.83 -3.01 5.68
CA LEU A 130 12.84 -4.46 5.47
C LEU A 130 12.77 -5.26 6.78
N ALA A 131 13.36 -4.74 7.87
CA ALA A 131 13.25 -5.35 9.19
C ALA A 131 11.81 -5.23 9.72
N MET A 132 11.22 -4.05 9.60
CA MET A 132 9.82 -3.82 10.01
C MET A 132 8.82 -4.66 9.20
N VAL A 133 9.04 -4.86 7.91
CA VAL A 133 8.21 -5.76 7.09
C VAL A 133 8.34 -7.22 7.54
N ALA A 134 9.56 -7.66 7.86
CA ALA A 134 9.79 -9.00 8.42
C ALA A 134 9.01 -9.20 9.74
N ASP A 135 9.02 -8.21 10.63
CA ASP A 135 8.27 -8.26 11.89
C ASP A 135 6.76 -8.36 11.65
N VAL A 136 6.21 -7.59 10.70
CA VAL A 136 4.79 -7.66 10.33
C VAL A 136 4.42 -9.06 9.80
N LEU A 137 5.26 -9.66 8.95
CA LEU A 137 5.01 -11.00 8.43
C LEU A 137 5.07 -12.07 9.53
N THR A 138 6.03 -11.96 10.45
CA THR A 138 6.15 -12.85 11.60
C THR A 138 4.94 -12.73 12.53
N ALA A 139 4.56 -11.52 12.90
CA ALA A 139 3.37 -11.30 13.73
C ALA A 139 2.09 -11.80 13.08
N THR A 140 1.99 -11.69 11.74
CA THR A 140 0.86 -12.24 10.98
C THR A 140 0.88 -13.76 10.99
N ALA A 141 2.06 -14.39 10.86
CA ALA A 141 2.19 -15.84 10.96
C ALA A 141 1.78 -16.36 12.34
N ASP A 142 2.20 -15.66 13.40
CA ASP A 142 1.83 -16.00 14.78
C ASP A 142 0.32 -15.86 15.01
N PHE A 143 -0.33 -14.88 14.36
CA PHE A 143 -1.78 -14.75 14.37
C PHE A 143 -2.45 -15.97 13.71
N TYR A 144 -1.95 -16.43 12.55
CA TYR A 144 -2.47 -17.63 11.88
C TYR A 144 -2.29 -18.91 12.70
N ASP A 145 -1.21 -19.04 13.47
CA ASP A 145 -1.02 -20.20 14.36
C ASP A 145 -2.08 -20.28 15.49
N GLY A 146 -2.76 -19.16 15.79
CA GLY A 146 -3.87 -19.10 16.74
C GLY A 146 -5.25 -19.34 16.12
N LEU A 147 -5.34 -19.56 14.80
CA LEU A 147 -6.58 -19.87 14.10
C LEU A 147 -6.75 -21.40 13.95
N ASP A 148 -8.00 -21.84 13.76
CA ASP A 148 -8.39 -23.26 13.78
C ASP A 148 -8.76 -23.83 12.39
N GLU A 149 -8.50 -23.12 11.28
CA GLU A 149 -8.75 -23.67 9.95
C GLU A 149 -7.60 -24.59 9.48
N PRO A 150 -7.88 -25.68 8.75
CA PRO A 150 -6.85 -26.64 8.32
C PRO A 150 -5.71 -26.04 7.48
N THR A 151 -5.95 -24.89 6.83
CA THR A 151 -4.97 -24.21 5.98
C THR A 151 -4.06 -23.26 6.74
N ASP A 152 -4.41 -22.85 7.95
CA ASP A 152 -3.72 -21.80 8.69
C ASP A 152 -2.25 -22.12 9.00
N PRO A 153 -1.90 -23.36 9.44
CA PRO A 153 -0.51 -23.72 9.69
C PRO A 153 0.37 -23.66 8.42
N TYR A 154 -0.21 -23.91 7.25
CA TYR A 154 0.49 -23.78 5.98
C TYR A 154 0.74 -22.31 5.63
N ILE A 155 -0.25 -21.44 5.84
CA ILE A 155 -0.11 -19.99 5.60
C ILE A 155 0.95 -19.40 6.53
N ALA A 156 0.91 -19.72 7.82
CA ALA A 156 1.90 -19.25 8.80
C ALA A 156 3.33 -19.64 8.38
N ARG A 157 3.53 -20.91 7.99
CA ARG A 157 4.84 -21.39 7.49
C ARG A 157 5.28 -20.65 6.23
N ARG A 158 4.37 -20.38 5.31
CA ARG A 158 4.66 -19.64 4.08
C ARG A 158 5.10 -18.20 4.40
N LEU A 159 4.44 -17.52 5.33
CA LEU A 159 4.80 -16.16 5.75
C LEU A 159 6.21 -16.11 6.35
N ARG A 160 6.55 -17.06 7.23
CA ARG A 160 7.91 -17.19 7.80
C ARG A 160 8.96 -17.46 6.72
N HIS A 161 8.64 -18.32 5.75
CA HIS A 161 9.53 -18.58 4.61
C HIS A 161 9.79 -17.32 3.77
N LEU A 162 8.79 -16.45 3.55
CA LEU A 162 8.99 -15.18 2.86
C LEU A 162 9.99 -14.27 3.60
N THR A 163 9.93 -14.27 4.92
CA THR A 163 10.87 -13.53 5.77
C THR A 163 12.29 -14.10 5.67
N ASP A 164 12.43 -15.41 5.89
CA ASP A 164 13.73 -16.07 6.03
C ASP A 164 14.51 -16.19 4.72
N GLU A 165 13.81 -16.39 3.60
CA GLU A 165 14.45 -16.59 2.29
C GLU A 165 14.43 -15.32 1.44
N HIS A 166 13.26 -14.73 1.20
CA HIS A 166 13.15 -13.63 0.25
C HIS A 166 13.60 -12.30 0.84
N LEU A 167 13.03 -11.88 1.98
CA LEU A 167 13.40 -10.60 2.60
C LEU A 167 14.85 -10.59 3.07
N ARG A 168 15.33 -11.70 3.65
CA ARG A 168 16.73 -11.82 4.07
C ARG A 168 17.70 -11.67 2.89
N THR A 169 17.40 -12.29 1.74
CA THR A 169 18.23 -12.17 0.54
C THR A 169 18.23 -10.74 0.03
N MET A 170 17.05 -10.13 -0.16
CA MET A 170 16.93 -8.73 -0.60
C MET A 170 17.67 -7.76 0.33
N ARG A 171 17.57 -7.98 1.65
CA ARG A 171 18.27 -7.15 2.64
C ARG A 171 19.78 -7.29 2.50
N THR A 172 20.30 -8.51 2.35
CA THR A 172 21.74 -8.76 2.19
C THR A 172 22.28 -8.03 0.96
N ASP A 173 21.64 -8.20 -0.19
CA ASP A 173 22.09 -7.57 -1.45
C ASP A 173 22.08 -6.04 -1.36
N LEU A 174 21.06 -5.46 -0.72
CA LEU A 174 20.96 -4.02 -0.54
C LEU A 174 21.96 -3.48 0.49
N VAL A 175 22.26 -4.23 1.55
CA VAL A 175 23.31 -3.88 2.53
C VAL A 175 24.67 -3.86 1.83
N ASP A 176 24.98 -4.88 1.02
CA ASP A 176 26.25 -4.96 0.29
C ASP A 176 26.36 -3.82 -0.73
N THR A 177 25.29 -3.53 -1.47
CA THR A 177 25.22 -2.38 -2.39
C THR A 177 25.44 -1.05 -1.65
N ARG A 178 24.77 -0.87 -0.51
CA ARG A 178 24.90 0.34 0.31
C ARG A 178 26.32 0.50 0.82
N ASN A 179 26.96 -0.57 1.29
CA ASN A 179 28.33 -0.53 1.80
C ASN A 179 29.33 -0.23 0.68
N ALA A 180 29.17 -0.85 -0.49
CA ALA A 180 30.00 -0.55 -1.65
C ALA A 180 29.89 0.92 -2.11
N LEU A 181 28.70 1.53 -2.01
CA LEU A 181 28.51 2.95 -2.30
C LEU A 181 29.13 3.84 -1.22
N ALA A 182 28.98 3.48 0.06
CA ALA A 182 29.58 4.20 1.17
C ALA A 182 31.12 4.21 1.06
N ASP A 183 31.75 3.08 0.74
CA ASP A 183 33.21 2.98 0.62
C ASP A 183 33.77 3.75 -0.59
N ARG A 184 32.93 4.10 -1.57
CA ARG A 184 33.34 4.72 -2.83
C ARG A 184 33.57 6.23 -2.75
N HIS A 185 32.88 6.95 -1.86
CA HIS A 185 32.98 8.39 -1.64
C HIS A 185 33.12 9.26 -2.91
N ALA A 186 32.33 8.94 -3.96
CA ALA A 186 32.48 9.56 -5.27
C ALA A 186 31.27 10.46 -5.62
N PRO A 187 31.49 11.56 -6.36
CA PRO A 187 30.40 12.30 -6.97
C PRO A 187 29.77 11.49 -8.12
N HIS A 188 28.48 11.70 -8.36
CA HIS A 188 27.76 11.10 -9.47
C HIS A 188 28.18 11.76 -10.80
N PRO A 189 28.64 11.01 -11.81
CA PRO A 189 29.29 11.57 -12.99
C PRO A 189 28.38 12.48 -13.84
N GLY A 190 27.07 12.25 -13.82
CA GLY A 190 26.07 13.03 -14.57
C GLY A 190 25.25 14.03 -13.76
N ARG A 191 25.54 14.23 -12.46
CA ARG A 191 24.76 15.12 -11.59
C ARG A 191 25.68 16.08 -10.86
N ARG A 192 25.27 17.34 -10.75
CA ARG A 192 26.00 18.38 -10.03
C ARG A 192 25.01 19.16 -9.19
N ALA A 193 25.43 19.57 -7.99
CA ALA A 193 24.68 20.55 -7.23
C ALA A 193 24.52 21.81 -8.09
N CYS A 194 23.31 22.35 -8.18
CA CYS A 194 23.12 23.67 -8.77
C CYS A 194 23.89 24.67 -7.90
N ALA A 195 24.79 25.42 -8.53
CA ALA A 195 25.57 26.48 -7.89
C ALA A 195 24.74 27.72 -7.62
#